data_AF-A0A920UYN9-F1
#
_entry.id   AF-A0A920UYN9-F1
#
_cell.length_a   1.000
_cell.length_b   1.000
_cell.length_c   1.000
_cell.angle_alpha   90.00
_cell.angle_beta   90.00
_cell.angle_gamma   90.00
#
_symmetry.space_group_name_H-M   'P 1'
#
loop_
_entity.id
_entity.type
_entity.pdbx_description
1 polymer ?
#
loop_
_entity_poly.entity_id
_entity_poly.type
_entity_poly.pdbx_seq_one_letter_code
_entity_poly.pdbx_strand_id
1 'polypeptide(L)'
;MSDYDVVVVGAGNAALSAAMAARENGARVLILEKASEEEKGGNSYFTAGGFRFCHTGIDDVATDVLTDLSPAEREQTVLPVHDREIFYEALMKVTHHQSDETMAWQLIDGSRQALVWLRSHGIRFIPMFGRQSFLIDGKHQFYGGVNIEAVGGGSGLVERETRRSESNGLPHSLFNGRDETSPGKRSSDHGPRSTWI
;
A
#
# COMPACT_ATOMS: atom_id res chain seq x y z
N MET A 1 31.73 7.32 12.55
CA MET A 1 30.70 7.80 11.60
C MET A 1 29.76 6.64 11.34
N SER A 2 28.45 6.89 11.22
CA SER A 2 27.49 5.85 10.83
C SER A 2 27.75 5.40 9.39
N ASP A 3 27.71 4.09 9.14
CA ASP A 3 27.82 3.51 7.78
C ASP A 3 26.57 3.75 6.92
N TYR A 4 25.53 4.35 7.52
CA TYR A 4 24.25 4.66 6.88
C TYR A 4 23.89 6.13 7.06
N ASP A 5 23.26 6.68 6.02
CA ASP A 5 22.78 8.07 5.97
C ASP A 5 21.31 8.15 6.43
N VAL A 6 20.53 7.08 6.18
CA VAL A 6 19.11 6.97 6.57
C VAL A 6 18.89 5.62 7.25
N VAL A 7 18.17 5.62 8.37
CA VAL A 7 17.66 4.41 9.01
C VAL A 7 16.14 4.45 8.96
N VAL A 8 15.54 3.42 8.38
CA VAL A 8 14.09 3.24 8.30
C VAL A 8 13.67 2.14 9.26
N VAL A 9 12.64 2.41 10.06
CA VAL A 9 12.13 1.45 11.06
C VAL A 9 10.76 0.92 10.63
N GLY A 10 10.69 -0.39 10.46
CA GLY A 10 9.57 -1.17 9.94
C GLY A 10 9.86 -1.78 8.57
N ALA A 11 9.08 -2.81 8.22
CA ALA A 11 9.09 -3.45 6.90
C ALA A 11 7.68 -3.54 6.29
N GLY A 12 6.77 -2.62 6.64
CA GLY A 12 5.50 -2.42 5.93
C GLY A 12 5.64 -1.50 4.73
N ASN A 13 4.56 -1.32 3.95
CA ASN A 13 4.57 -0.56 2.68
C ASN A 13 5.18 0.84 2.82
N ALA A 14 4.78 1.59 3.87
CA ALA A 14 5.32 2.93 4.09
C ALA A 14 6.84 2.93 4.30
N ALA A 15 7.36 1.98 5.07
CA ALA A 15 8.78 1.87 5.36
C ALA A 15 9.58 1.41 4.13
N LEU A 16 9.10 0.39 3.43
CA LEU A 16 9.75 -0.12 2.22
C LEU A 16 9.76 0.94 1.11
N SER A 17 8.64 1.62 0.90
CA SER A 17 8.54 2.75 -0.03
C SER A 17 9.51 3.87 0.34
N ALA A 18 9.59 4.27 1.62
CA ALA A 18 10.53 5.30 2.06
C ALA A 18 11.99 4.88 1.87
N ALA A 19 12.33 3.63 2.14
CA ALA A 19 13.69 3.11 1.97
C ALA A 19 14.11 3.07 0.49
N MET A 20 13.22 2.62 -0.39
CA MET A 20 13.44 2.64 -1.84
C MET A 20 13.61 4.08 -2.34
N ALA A 21 12.72 5.00 -1.97
CA ALA A 21 12.82 6.40 -2.38
C ALA A 21 14.12 7.06 -1.90
N ALA A 22 14.53 6.84 -0.65
CA ALA A 22 15.80 7.36 -0.12
C ALA A 22 17.01 6.79 -0.88
N ARG A 23 16.97 5.49 -1.21
CA ARG A 23 18.01 4.82 -2.00
C ARG A 23 18.12 5.37 -3.41
N GLU A 24 17.01 5.64 -4.08
CA GLU A 24 17.00 6.27 -5.41
C GLU A 24 17.59 7.67 -5.39
N ASN A 25 17.50 8.36 -4.25
CA ASN A 25 18.14 9.66 -4.01
C ASN A 25 19.60 9.53 -3.52
N GLY A 26 20.20 8.35 -3.63
CA GLY A 26 21.63 8.12 -3.38
C GLY A 26 22.00 7.84 -1.93
N ALA A 27 21.04 7.71 -1.01
CA ALA A 27 21.33 7.42 0.39
C ALA A 27 21.78 5.96 0.60
N ARG A 28 22.68 5.75 1.57
CA ARG A 28 22.91 4.44 2.19
C ARG A 28 21.85 4.23 3.26
N VAL A 29 20.96 3.28 3.02
CA VAL A 29 19.79 3.05 3.87
C VAL A 29 19.92 1.74 4.61
N LEU A 30 19.54 1.73 5.89
CA LEU A 30 19.35 0.52 6.69
C LEU A 30 17.87 0.38 7.04
N ILE A 31 17.29 -0.79 6.82
CA ILE A 31 15.92 -1.12 7.22
C ILE A 31 15.97 -1.99 8.48
N LEU A 32 15.25 -1.58 9.53
CA LEU A 32 15.14 -2.31 10.79
C LEU A 32 13.70 -2.81 10.97
N GLU A 33 13.50 -4.11 11.13
CA GLU A 33 12.18 -4.69 11.46
C GLU A 33 12.29 -5.51 12.75
N LYS A 34 11.31 -5.37 13.63
CA LYS A 34 11.23 -6.08 14.92
C LYS A 34 10.58 -7.47 14.78
N ALA A 35 9.66 -7.61 13.83
CA ALA A 35 9.01 -8.88 13.55
C ALA A 35 10.01 -9.89 12.96
N SER A 36 9.68 -11.17 13.13
CA SER A 36 10.40 -12.23 12.43
C SER A 36 10.18 -12.11 10.91
N GLU A 37 10.99 -12.84 10.13
CA GLU A 37 10.86 -12.88 8.68
C GLU A 37 9.47 -13.36 8.23
N GLU A 38 8.86 -14.28 8.99
CA GLU A 38 7.51 -14.82 8.73
C GLU A 38 6.39 -13.84 9.11
N GLU A 39 6.66 -12.92 10.03
CA GLU A 39 5.68 -11.96 10.57
C GLU A 39 5.87 -10.52 10.05
N LYS A 40 6.84 -10.29 9.16
CA LYS A 40 7.15 -8.95 8.63
C LYS A 40 6.03 -8.41 7.73
N GLY A 41 6.00 -7.08 7.55
CA GLY A 41 4.99 -6.40 6.74
C GLY A 41 3.97 -5.58 7.53
N GLY A 42 3.89 -5.82 8.85
CA GLY A 42 2.94 -5.13 9.72
C GLY A 42 1.50 -5.23 9.21
N ASN A 43 0.71 -4.17 9.41
CA ASN A 43 -0.68 -4.17 8.95
C ASN A 43 -0.82 -4.21 7.42
N SER A 44 0.18 -3.74 6.66
CA SER A 44 0.16 -3.78 5.19
C SER A 44 -0.05 -5.20 4.68
N TYR A 45 0.58 -6.19 5.32
CA TYR A 45 0.46 -7.61 4.98
C TYR A 45 -0.99 -8.11 5.04
N PHE A 46 -1.77 -7.64 6.01
CA PHE A 46 -3.14 -8.12 6.25
C PHE A 46 -4.21 -7.35 5.47
N THR A 47 -3.82 -6.32 4.72
CA THR A 47 -4.78 -5.57 3.90
C THR A 47 -5.24 -6.37 2.70
N ALA A 48 -6.35 -5.94 2.09
CA ALA A 48 -6.72 -6.39 0.75
C ALA A 48 -5.73 -5.90 -0.33
N GLY A 49 -4.75 -5.05 -0.01
CA GLY A 49 -3.85 -4.44 -0.99
C GLY A 49 -4.51 -3.37 -1.85
N GLY A 50 -5.69 -2.88 -1.45
CA GLY A 50 -6.45 -1.87 -2.18
C GLY A 50 -5.85 -0.47 -2.05
N PHE A 51 -5.79 0.27 -3.15
CA PHE A 51 -5.31 1.65 -3.20
C PHE A 51 -6.43 2.60 -3.63
N ARG A 52 -6.47 3.77 -3.01
CA ARG A 52 -7.31 4.90 -3.42
C ARG A 52 -6.40 5.98 -4.01
N PHE A 53 -6.69 6.41 -5.22
CA PHE A 53 -5.89 7.39 -5.95
C PHE A 53 -6.71 8.05 -7.05
N CYS A 54 -6.27 9.22 -7.51
CA CYS A 54 -7.02 10.00 -8.48
C CYS A 54 -6.98 9.40 -9.90
N HIS A 55 -8.15 9.30 -10.53
CA HIS A 55 -8.32 8.91 -11.94
C HIS A 55 -9.70 9.28 -12.50
N THR A 56 -9.82 9.35 -13.82
CA THR A 56 -11.08 9.65 -14.52
C THR A 56 -11.77 8.45 -15.15
N GLY A 57 -11.39 7.22 -14.76
CA GLY A 57 -12.09 5.99 -15.16
C GLY A 57 -11.15 4.94 -15.74
N ILE A 58 -11.72 3.89 -16.35
CA ILE A 58 -10.95 2.70 -16.75
C ILE A 58 -9.95 3.00 -17.87
N ASP A 59 -10.34 3.77 -18.88
CA ASP A 59 -9.45 4.12 -20.00
C ASP A 59 -8.27 4.95 -19.55
N ASP A 60 -8.50 5.84 -18.57
CA ASP A 60 -7.47 6.67 -17.98
C ASP A 60 -6.44 5.84 -17.19
N VAL A 61 -6.87 5.02 -16.22
CA VAL A 61 -5.94 4.20 -15.43
C VAL A 61 -5.22 3.14 -16.27
N ALA A 62 -5.78 2.73 -17.39
CA ALA A 62 -5.16 1.76 -18.29
C ALA A 62 -3.95 2.32 -19.05
N THR A 63 -3.72 3.63 -19.01
CA THR A 63 -2.56 4.28 -19.65
C THR A 63 -1.25 4.05 -18.89
N ASP A 64 -1.29 3.95 -17.56
CA ASP A 64 -0.09 3.97 -16.72
C ASP A 64 -0.13 3.04 -15.51
N VAL A 65 -1.31 2.74 -14.94
CA VAL A 65 -1.45 1.87 -13.76
C VAL A 65 -1.88 0.45 -14.16
N LEU A 66 -2.96 0.31 -14.92
CA LEU A 66 -3.54 -0.97 -15.33
C LEU A 66 -3.15 -1.36 -16.77
N THR A 67 -1.87 -1.23 -17.08
CA THR A 67 -1.36 -1.40 -18.46
C THR A 67 -1.49 -2.83 -19.01
N ASP A 68 -1.75 -3.80 -18.14
CA ASP A 68 -1.85 -5.22 -18.51
C ASP A 68 -3.30 -5.65 -18.83
N LEU A 69 -4.27 -4.72 -18.77
CA LEU A 69 -5.67 -5.01 -19.12
C LEU A 69 -5.84 -5.21 -20.62
N SER A 70 -6.46 -6.33 -20.99
CA SER A 70 -6.90 -6.60 -22.35
C SER A 70 -8.05 -5.66 -22.77
N PRO A 71 -8.25 -5.44 -24.08
CA PRO A 71 -9.38 -4.64 -24.56
C PRO A 71 -10.74 -5.15 -24.08
N ALA A 72 -10.92 -6.48 -23.99
CA ALA A 72 -12.15 -7.09 -23.52
C ALA A 72 -12.41 -6.80 -22.03
N GLU A 73 -11.39 -6.90 -21.18
CA GLU A 73 -11.52 -6.57 -19.75
C GLU A 73 -11.86 -5.08 -19.54
N ARG A 74 -11.31 -4.19 -20.38
CA ARG A 74 -11.65 -2.75 -20.34
C ARG A 74 -13.10 -2.51 -20.73
N GLU A 75 -13.57 -3.10 -21.82
CA GLU A 75 -14.95 -2.94 -22.31
C GLU A 75 -16.00 -3.46 -21.30
N GLN A 76 -15.64 -4.51 -20.56
CA GLN A 76 -16.45 -5.12 -19.51
C GLN A 76 -16.37 -4.40 -18.17
N THR A 77 -15.55 -3.35 -18.03
CA THR A 77 -15.34 -2.65 -16.75
C THR A 77 -15.95 -1.27 -16.77
N VAL A 78 -16.80 -0.98 -15.79
CA VAL A 78 -17.28 0.38 -15.48
C VAL A 78 -16.63 0.81 -14.17
N LEU A 79 -15.56 1.60 -14.29
CA LEU A 79 -14.84 2.17 -13.16
C LEU A 79 -15.32 3.62 -12.95
N PRO A 80 -15.96 3.95 -11.81
CA PRO A 80 -16.42 5.31 -11.55
C PRO A 80 -15.24 6.27 -11.44
N VAL A 81 -15.45 7.52 -11.86
CA VAL A 81 -14.48 8.61 -11.67
C VAL A 81 -14.15 8.73 -10.17
N HIS A 82 -12.87 8.88 -9.88
CA HIS A 82 -12.38 9.18 -8.54
C HIS A 82 -11.37 10.31 -8.68
N ASP A 83 -11.86 11.52 -8.93
CA ASP A 83 -11.02 12.70 -9.12
C ASP A 83 -10.57 13.32 -7.79
N ARG A 84 -9.92 14.46 -7.89
CA ARG A 84 -9.32 15.19 -6.78
C ARG A 84 -10.38 15.64 -5.76
N GLU A 85 -11.49 16.19 -6.25
CA GLU A 85 -12.60 16.68 -5.45
C GLU A 85 -13.34 15.52 -4.75
N ILE A 86 -13.64 14.44 -5.47
CA ILE A 86 -14.27 13.24 -4.90
C ILE A 86 -13.40 12.65 -3.79
N PHE A 87 -12.08 12.58 -4.01
CA PHE A 87 -11.16 12.06 -3.00
C PHE A 87 -11.12 13.00 -1.77
N TYR A 88 -11.03 14.31 -1.97
CA TYR A 88 -11.03 15.29 -0.88
C TYR A 88 -12.31 15.22 -0.05
N GLU A 89 -13.49 15.20 -0.69
CA GLU A 89 -14.78 15.10 0.00
C GLU A 89 -14.89 13.81 0.80
N ALA A 90 -14.47 12.68 0.21
CA ALA A 90 -14.47 11.40 0.90
C ALA A 90 -13.54 11.41 2.12
N LEU A 91 -12.32 11.96 1.98
CA LEU A 91 -11.35 12.07 3.05
C LEU A 91 -11.86 12.95 4.20
N MET A 92 -12.38 14.13 3.88
CA MET A 92 -12.91 15.05 4.89
C MET A 92 -14.14 14.48 5.59
N LYS A 93 -15.01 13.78 4.85
CA LYS A 93 -16.17 13.10 5.44
C LYS A 93 -15.76 12.02 6.45
N VAL A 94 -14.84 11.12 6.09
CA VAL A 94 -14.46 10.00 6.99
C VAL A 94 -13.60 10.45 8.17
N THR A 95 -12.94 11.59 8.06
CA THR A 95 -12.14 12.17 9.14
C THR A 95 -12.89 13.23 9.95
N HIS A 96 -14.20 13.41 9.69
CA HIS A 96 -15.01 14.45 10.33
C HIS A 96 -14.37 15.85 10.23
N HIS A 97 -13.77 16.16 9.08
CA HIS A 97 -13.06 17.41 8.80
C HIS A 97 -11.87 17.70 9.74
N GLN A 98 -11.25 16.66 10.32
CA GLN A 98 -10.09 16.80 11.19
C GLN A 98 -8.76 16.55 10.47
N SER A 99 -8.79 16.11 9.21
CA SER A 99 -7.57 16.01 8.40
C SER A 99 -6.89 17.37 8.25
N ASP A 100 -5.57 17.40 8.42
CA ASP A 100 -4.77 18.55 8.02
C ASP A 100 -4.88 18.74 6.50
N GLU A 101 -5.29 19.94 6.08
CA GLU A 101 -5.60 20.22 4.69
C GLU A 101 -4.34 20.17 3.80
N THR A 102 -3.18 20.58 4.31
CA THR A 102 -1.93 20.53 3.54
C THR A 102 -1.53 19.08 3.28
N MET A 103 -1.61 18.22 4.29
CA MET A 103 -1.34 16.79 4.15
C MET A 103 -2.38 16.08 3.26
N ALA A 104 -3.65 16.48 3.36
CA ALA A 104 -4.71 15.97 2.50
C ALA A 104 -4.41 16.24 1.02
N TRP A 105 -4.06 17.47 0.66
CA TRP A 105 -3.73 17.81 -0.72
C TRP A 105 -2.46 17.13 -1.20
N GLN A 106 -1.42 17.01 -0.35
CA GLN A 106 -0.22 16.24 -0.69
C GLN A 106 -0.52 14.77 -1.00
N LEU A 107 -1.37 14.13 -0.21
CA LEU A 107 -1.81 12.74 -0.44
C LEU A 107 -2.56 12.62 -1.76
N ILE A 108 -3.54 13.50 -2.00
CA ILE A 108 -4.42 13.43 -3.16
C ILE A 108 -3.64 13.70 -4.45
N ASP A 109 -2.87 14.80 -4.48
CA ASP A 109 -2.14 15.26 -5.66
C ASP A 109 -1.00 14.28 -6.04
N GLY A 110 -0.38 13.64 -5.04
CA GLY A 110 0.67 12.64 -5.26
C GLY A 110 0.16 11.21 -5.52
N SER A 111 -1.14 10.93 -5.32
CA SER A 111 -1.66 9.56 -5.24
C SER A 111 -1.44 8.72 -6.50
N ARG A 112 -1.72 9.26 -7.69
CA ARG A 112 -1.53 8.54 -8.96
C ARG A 112 -0.05 8.31 -9.27
N GLN A 113 0.76 9.34 -9.09
CA GLN A 113 2.20 9.25 -9.34
C GLN A 113 2.85 8.20 -8.44
N ALA A 114 2.40 8.08 -7.19
CA ALA A 114 2.88 7.03 -6.28
C ALA A 114 2.58 5.61 -6.82
N LEU A 115 1.40 5.36 -7.40
CA LEU A 115 1.09 4.06 -8.00
C LEU A 115 1.92 3.78 -9.24
N VAL A 116 2.11 4.78 -10.11
CA VAL A 116 2.99 4.64 -11.28
C VAL A 116 4.42 4.37 -10.85
N TRP A 117 4.91 5.02 -9.79
CA TRP A 117 6.23 4.77 -9.22
C TRP A 117 6.33 3.34 -8.67
N LEU A 118 5.39 2.89 -7.82
CA LEU A 118 5.33 1.50 -7.34
C LEU A 118 5.31 0.50 -8.51
N ARG A 119 4.61 0.84 -9.60
CA ARG A 119 4.59 0.03 -10.81
C ARG A 119 5.97 -0.10 -11.46
N SER A 120 6.72 1.00 -11.52
CA SER A 120 8.11 0.99 -12.02
C SER A 120 9.04 0.13 -11.14
N HIS A 121 8.68 -0.08 -9.87
CA HIS A 121 9.33 -1.01 -8.95
C HIS A 121 8.87 -2.47 -9.07
N GLY A 122 8.00 -2.79 -10.04
CA GLY A 122 7.52 -4.15 -10.27
C GLY A 122 6.28 -4.52 -9.44
N ILE A 123 5.65 -3.57 -8.76
CA ILE A 123 4.35 -3.79 -8.13
C ILE A 123 3.27 -3.75 -9.21
N ARG A 124 2.56 -4.87 -9.39
CA ARG A 124 1.48 -4.97 -10.37
C ARG A 124 0.13 -4.72 -9.70
N PHE A 125 -0.74 -4.00 -10.39
CA PHE A 125 -2.09 -3.67 -9.93
C PHE A 125 -3.16 -4.33 -10.81
N ILE A 126 -4.29 -4.69 -10.21
CA ILE A 126 -5.45 -5.31 -10.87
C ILE A 126 -6.77 -4.73 -10.34
N PRO A 127 -7.84 -4.70 -11.15
CA PRO A 127 -9.18 -4.38 -10.64
C PRO A 127 -9.66 -5.41 -9.61
N MET A 128 -10.35 -4.95 -8.57
CA MET A 128 -10.90 -5.75 -7.47
C MET A 128 -12.24 -6.42 -7.85
N PHE A 129 -12.30 -7.15 -8.97
CA PHE A 129 -13.55 -7.73 -9.50
C PHE A 129 -14.33 -8.55 -8.46
N GLY A 130 -13.64 -9.35 -7.64
CA GLY A 130 -14.27 -10.25 -6.67
C GLY A 130 -14.73 -9.61 -5.36
N ARG A 131 -14.50 -8.30 -5.15
CA ARG A 131 -14.74 -7.64 -3.85
C ARG A 131 -15.53 -6.34 -3.93
N GLN A 132 -15.38 -5.60 -5.04
CA GLN A 132 -15.87 -4.22 -5.14
C GLN A 132 -16.61 -3.98 -6.47
N SER A 133 -17.22 -5.01 -7.04
CA SER A 133 -18.01 -4.88 -8.27
C SER A 133 -19.27 -5.76 -8.27
N PHE A 134 -20.30 -5.33 -8.98
CA PHE A 134 -21.47 -6.15 -9.33
C PHE A 134 -21.54 -6.31 -10.85
N LEU A 135 -22.02 -7.46 -11.32
CA LEU A 135 -22.30 -7.68 -12.73
C LEU A 135 -23.68 -7.11 -13.07
N ILE A 136 -23.72 -6.05 -13.89
CA ILE A 136 -24.95 -5.41 -14.38
C ILE A 136 -24.83 -5.31 -15.89
N ASP A 137 -25.80 -5.86 -16.62
CA ASP A 137 -25.83 -5.89 -18.09
C ASP A 137 -24.54 -6.43 -18.74
N GLY A 138 -23.94 -7.45 -18.10
CA GLY A 138 -22.70 -8.07 -18.58
C GLY A 138 -21.42 -7.26 -18.34
N LYS A 139 -21.50 -6.15 -17.58
CA LYS A 139 -20.35 -5.33 -17.18
C LYS A 139 -20.17 -5.31 -15.67
N HIS A 140 -18.91 -5.32 -15.24
CA HIS A 140 -18.52 -5.12 -13.85
C HIS A 140 -18.64 -3.64 -13.48
N GLN A 141 -19.62 -3.29 -12.67
CA GLN A 141 -19.78 -1.96 -12.11
C GLN A 141 -19.13 -1.86 -10.74
N PHE A 142 -18.09 -1.03 -10.63
CA PHE A 142 -17.33 -0.84 -9.40
C PHE A 142 -17.95 0.22 -8.48
N TYR A 143 -17.72 0.10 -7.17
CA TYR A 143 -18.24 1.03 -6.14
C TYR A 143 -17.29 1.17 -4.94
N GLY A 144 -17.52 2.15 -4.06
CA GLY A 144 -16.79 2.29 -2.79
C GLY A 144 -15.40 2.94 -2.87
N GLY A 145 -14.91 3.25 -4.08
CA GLY A 145 -13.73 4.10 -4.31
C GLY A 145 -12.39 3.47 -3.91
N VAL A 146 -12.35 2.15 -3.65
CA VAL A 146 -11.11 1.36 -3.57
C VAL A 146 -11.30 0.18 -4.51
N ASN A 147 -11.01 0.42 -5.79
CA ASN A 147 -11.40 -0.49 -6.87
C ASN A 147 -10.23 -1.27 -7.47
N ILE A 148 -9.01 -0.93 -7.07
CA ILE A 148 -7.76 -1.44 -7.64
C ILE A 148 -6.88 -1.90 -6.48
N GLU A 149 -6.35 -3.12 -6.58
CA GLU A 149 -5.47 -3.73 -5.59
C GLU A 149 -4.13 -4.15 -6.19
N ALA A 150 -3.10 -4.21 -5.35
CA ALA A 150 -1.87 -4.91 -5.68
C ALA A 150 -2.14 -6.41 -5.86
N VAL A 151 -1.54 -7.02 -6.86
CA VAL A 151 -1.72 -8.46 -7.12
C VAL A 151 -1.29 -9.27 -5.90
N GLY A 152 -2.14 -10.16 -5.40
CA GLY A 152 -1.87 -10.93 -4.17
C GLY A 152 -2.20 -10.18 -2.88
N GLY A 153 -2.88 -9.03 -2.98
CA GLY A 153 -3.32 -8.22 -1.85
C GLY A 153 -2.17 -7.66 -1.02
N GLY A 154 -2.42 -7.43 0.27
CA GLY A 154 -1.45 -6.86 1.19
C GLY A 154 -0.17 -7.70 1.34
N SER A 155 -0.30 -9.03 1.40
CA SER A 155 0.86 -9.93 1.49
C SER A 155 1.70 -9.90 0.22
N GLY A 156 1.07 -9.99 -0.94
CA GLY A 156 1.76 -9.91 -2.23
C GLY A 156 2.43 -8.56 -2.49
N LEU A 157 1.87 -7.47 -1.96
CA LEU A 157 2.49 -6.14 -1.97
C LEU A 157 3.80 -6.14 -1.15
N VAL A 158 3.72 -6.51 0.13
CA VAL A 158 4.88 -6.55 1.04
C VAL A 158 5.98 -7.47 0.50
N GLU A 159 5.61 -8.66 0.00
CA GLU A 159 6.57 -9.62 -0.56
C GLU A 159 7.35 -9.02 -1.74
N ARG A 160 6.66 -8.35 -2.67
CA ARG A 160 7.32 -7.73 -3.83
C ARG A 160 8.15 -6.52 -3.45
N GLU A 161 7.64 -5.64 -2.59
CA GLU A 161 8.40 -4.47 -2.13
C GLU A 161 9.67 -4.89 -1.37
N THR A 162 9.59 -5.96 -0.56
CA THR A 162 10.76 -6.49 0.15
C THR A 162 11.79 -7.02 -0.84
N ARG A 163 11.38 -7.90 -1.78
CA ARG A 163 12.29 -8.40 -2.84
C ARG A 163 12.90 -7.29 -3.68
N ARG A 164 12.11 -6.26 -3.99
CA ARG A 164 12.59 -5.10 -4.75
C ARG A 164 13.61 -4.29 -3.95
N SER A 165 13.37 -4.11 -2.65
CA SER A 165 14.29 -3.43 -1.75
C SER A 165 15.63 -4.18 -1.66
N GLU A 166 15.59 -5.50 -1.46
CA GLU A 166 16.78 -6.36 -1.46
C GLU A 166 17.54 -6.28 -2.79
N SER A 167 16.83 -6.33 -3.92
CA SER A 167 17.42 -6.21 -5.26
C SER A 167 18.08 -4.83 -5.50
N ASN A 168 17.63 -3.79 -4.82
CA ASN A 168 18.22 -2.44 -4.85
C ASN A 168 19.42 -2.29 -3.88
N GLY A 169 19.84 -3.39 -3.24
CA GLY A 169 20.94 -3.43 -2.29
C GLY A 169 20.61 -2.77 -0.96
N LEU A 170 19.34 -2.81 -0.54
CA LEU A 170 18.92 -2.34 0.77
C LEU A 170 19.04 -3.46 1.80
N PRO A 171 19.96 -3.38 2.78
CA PRO A 171 20.08 -4.38 3.82
C PRO A 171 18.89 -4.31 4.80
N HIS A 172 18.29 -5.47 5.05
CA HIS A 172 17.29 -5.66 6.11
C HIS A 172 17.98 -6.27 7.32
N SER A 173 17.90 -5.58 8.45
CA SER A 173 18.30 -6.15 9.74
C SER A 173 17.04 -6.47 10.54
N LEU A 174 16.78 -7.77 10.67
CA LEU A 174 15.73 -8.28 11.53
C LEU A 174 16.24 -8.22 12.98
N PHE A 175 15.69 -7.30 13.76
CA PHE A 175 15.80 -7.35 15.21
C PHE A 175 14.80 -8.40 15.66
N ASN A 176 15.27 -9.62 15.95
CA ASN A 176 14.45 -10.64 16.62
C ASN A 176 14.18 -10.20 18.07
N GLY A 177 13.37 -9.14 18.23
CA GLY A 177 13.17 -8.41 19.49
C GLY A 177 12.28 -9.14 20.49
N ARG A 178 11.97 -10.43 20.26
CA ARG A 178 11.51 -11.35 21.29
C ARG A 178 12.71 -12.11 21.82
N ASP A 179 13.60 -11.38 22.50
CA ASP A 179 14.42 -12.03 23.50
C ASP A 179 13.50 -12.34 24.69
N GLU A 180 12.88 -13.52 24.68
CA GLU A 180 12.01 -14.01 25.77
C GLU A 180 12.78 -14.16 27.09
N THR A 181 14.09 -13.90 27.12
CA THR A 181 14.93 -13.95 28.32
C THR A 181 14.91 -12.66 29.14
N SER A 182 14.27 -11.58 28.67
CA SER A 182 14.11 -10.36 29.48
C SER A 182 13.09 -10.57 30.61
N PRO A 183 13.47 -10.45 31.89
CA PRO A 183 12.59 -10.74 33.03
C PRO A 183 11.61 -9.58 33.25
N GLY A 184 10.57 -9.54 32.42
CA GLY A 184 9.50 -8.55 32.46
C GLY A 184 8.18 -9.19 32.05
N LYS A 185 7.71 -10.14 32.86
CA LYS A 185 6.41 -10.80 32.71
C LYS A 185 5.30 -9.78 32.41
N ARG A 186 4.58 -9.96 31.30
CA ARG A 186 3.14 -9.70 31.27
C ARG A 186 2.43 -11.04 31.23
N SER A 187 1.61 -11.24 32.26
CA SER A 187 0.76 -12.40 32.46
C SER A 187 -0.09 -12.67 31.23
N SER A 188 -0.15 -13.94 30.85
CA SER A 188 -1.14 -14.50 29.93
C SER A 188 -2.53 -14.35 30.53
N ASP A 189 -3.18 -13.23 30.25
CA ASP A 189 -4.62 -13.09 30.43
C ASP A 189 -5.22 -12.81 29.05
N HIS A 190 -5.74 -13.88 28.43
CA HIS A 190 -6.40 -13.81 27.13
C HIS A 190 -7.82 -13.26 27.34
N GLY A 191 -7.91 -11.94 27.52
CA GLY A 191 -9.16 -11.20 27.32
C GLY A 191 -9.46 -11.05 25.82
N PRO A 192 -10.74 -11.02 25.40
CA PRO A 192 -11.10 -10.92 23.99
C PRO A 192 -10.51 -9.64 23.38
N ARG A 193 -9.77 -9.80 22.27
CA ARG A 193 -9.24 -8.69 21.49
C ARG A 193 -10.42 -7.87 20.98
N SER A 194 -10.57 -6.65 21.47
CA SER A 194 -11.49 -5.68 20.88
C SER A 194 -10.99 -5.32 19.49
N THR A 195 -11.70 -5.82 18.48
CA THR A 195 -11.69 -5.24 17.14
C THR A 195 -12.35 -3.86 17.26
N TRP A 196 -11.56 -2.80 17.14
CA TRP A 196 -12.09 -1.47 16.85
C TRP A 196 -12.54 -1.46 15.39
N ILE A 197 -13.86 -1.54 15.21
CA ILE A 197 -14.58 -1.14 14.00
C ILE A 197 -15.18 0.24 14.31
#